data_AF-A0A8J7Q6X9-F1
#
_entry.id   AF-A0A8J7Q6X9-F1
#
_cell.length_a   1.000
_cell.length_b   1.000
_cell.length_c   1.000
_cell.angle_alpha   90.00
_cell.angle_beta   90.00
_cell.angle_gamma   90.00
#
_symmetry.space_group_name_H-M   'P 1'
#
loop_
_entity.id
_entity.type
_entity.pdbx_description
1 polymer ?
#
loop_
_entity_poly.entity_id
_entity_poly.type
_entity_poly.pdbx_seq_one_letter_code
_entity_poly.pdbx_strand_id
1 'polypeptide(L)'
;GKLSGATVGGSVRGGTGDFSGAISSVGDAGTIHVGGDVVGGSATGAAGLSLSGSIRVGRLSSLTLGGSLISGIDNTTGTFFENGAILADDDLGSVLIKGSAIGNFTNPAVISARGRAAPTATADVAIGKLTVLGRVEFAQFLGGYDASGNAVNADAQIGPVTVGGTWIASSLVAGAVPGGDGVYGDGDDVKMSGAGVKDDSRVFSKVASVTIGGQALGAIGFLELFGIVAEVVGAVTVGGTPLPLNPGKSNDDFVVGLTGDFRVNEV
;
A
#
# COMPACT_ATOMS: atom_id res chain seq x y z
N GLY A 1 13.94 13.12 14.63
CA GLY A 1 13.16 13.58 15.80
C GLY A 1 11.69 13.28 15.57
N LYS A 2 10.80 13.54 16.53
CA LYS A 2 9.35 13.45 16.32
C LYS A 2 8.82 14.70 15.63
N LEU A 3 7.76 14.55 14.84
CA LEU A 3 7.05 15.63 14.18
C LEU A 3 5.65 15.76 14.79
N SER A 4 5.34 16.84 15.51
CA SER A 4 3.97 16.98 16.05
C SER A 4 2.90 17.03 14.95
N GLY A 5 3.28 17.48 13.75
CA GLY A 5 2.45 17.53 12.56
C GLY A 5 3.09 18.44 11.51
N ALA A 6 2.56 18.42 10.30
CA ALA A 6 2.97 19.32 9.23
C ALA A 6 1.77 19.70 8.36
N THR A 7 1.78 20.94 7.86
CA THR A 7 0.80 21.43 6.89
C THR A 7 1.53 22.01 5.69
N VAL A 8 1.28 21.46 4.51
CA VAL A 8 1.72 21.99 3.23
C VAL A 8 0.51 22.52 2.51
N GLY A 9 0.47 23.82 2.19
CA GLY A 9 -0.70 24.43 1.54
C GLY A 9 -0.92 24.00 0.08
N GLY A 10 0.13 23.49 -0.57
CA GLY A 10 0.10 23.00 -1.95
C GLY A 10 0.48 21.52 -2.05
N SER A 11 1.15 21.15 -3.15
CA SER A 11 1.67 19.80 -3.37
C SER A 11 3.07 19.62 -2.79
N VAL A 12 3.38 18.39 -2.40
CA VAL A 12 4.74 17.87 -2.16
C VAL A 12 5.21 17.26 -3.49
N ARG A 13 6.28 17.80 -4.09
CA ARG A 13 6.71 17.40 -5.44
C ARG A 13 8.19 17.03 -5.46
N GLY A 14 8.45 15.80 -5.87
CA GLY A 14 9.76 15.27 -6.16
C GLY A 14 10.41 15.92 -7.37
N GLY A 15 11.71 16.12 -7.28
CA GLY A 15 12.60 16.51 -8.37
C GLY A 15 13.55 15.37 -8.74
N THR A 16 14.67 15.71 -9.36
CA THR A 16 15.66 14.74 -9.88
C THR A 16 16.72 14.33 -8.84
N GLY A 17 16.60 14.75 -7.59
CA GLY A 17 17.53 14.41 -6.51
C GLY A 17 16.86 13.57 -5.43
N ASP A 18 17.66 12.75 -4.75
CA ASP A 18 17.17 11.95 -3.61
C ASP A 18 16.51 12.85 -2.56
N PHE A 19 15.43 12.36 -1.96
CA PHE A 19 14.65 13.06 -0.92
C PHE A 19 14.13 14.44 -1.35
N SER A 20 14.20 14.80 -2.64
CA SER A 20 13.69 16.08 -3.10
C SER A 20 12.19 16.13 -2.93
N GLY A 21 11.68 17.22 -2.35
CA GLY A 21 10.26 17.35 -2.01
C GLY A 21 9.76 16.21 -1.13
N ALA A 22 10.45 15.87 -0.05
CA ALA A 22 10.01 14.86 0.91
C ALA A 22 9.54 15.48 2.23
N ILE A 23 8.56 14.86 2.88
CA ILE A 23 8.29 15.06 4.31
C ILE A 23 8.87 13.86 5.05
N SER A 24 9.90 14.09 5.87
CA SER A 24 10.60 12.99 6.55
C SER A 24 10.75 13.23 8.06
N SER A 25 10.51 12.18 8.84
CA SER A 25 10.70 12.17 10.29
C SER A 25 11.11 10.78 10.77
N VAL A 26 12.32 10.64 11.33
CA VAL A 26 12.76 9.35 11.94
C VAL A 26 11.86 8.92 13.11
N GLY A 27 11.23 9.88 13.81
CA GLY A 27 10.29 9.56 14.89
C GLY A 27 8.83 9.69 14.46
N ASP A 28 7.93 9.41 15.39
CA ASP A 28 6.49 9.55 15.19
C ASP A 28 6.10 10.93 14.65
N ALA A 29 5.13 10.92 13.75
CA ALA A 29 4.42 12.06 13.24
C ALA A 29 2.96 12.08 13.75
N GLY A 30 2.50 13.27 14.14
CA GLY A 30 1.09 13.52 14.43
C GLY A 30 0.26 13.57 13.15
N THR A 31 -0.39 14.71 12.89
CA THR A 31 -1.19 14.89 11.67
C THR A 31 -0.38 15.59 10.58
N ILE A 32 -0.38 15.00 9.38
CA ILE A 32 0.16 15.63 8.19
C ILE A 32 -0.99 15.99 7.24
N HIS A 33 -1.02 17.24 6.79
CA HIS A 33 -1.95 17.74 5.78
C HIS A 33 -1.16 18.26 4.57
N VAL A 34 -1.47 17.77 3.39
CA VAL A 34 -0.97 18.28 2.12
C VAL A 34 -2.18 18.78 1.34
N GLY A 35 -2.22 20.06 0.99
CA GLY A 35 -3.36 20.69 0.32
C GLY A 35 -3.55 20.21 -1.12
N GLY A 36 -2.47 19.76 -1.77
CA GLY A 36 -2.47 19.19 -3.12
C GLY A 36 -2.02 17.74 -3.13
N ASP A 37 -1.22 17.41 -4.14
CA ASP A 37 -0.71 16.07 -4.42
C ASP A 37 0.60 15.77 -3.67
N VAL A 38 0.92 14.48 -3.55
CA VAL A 38 2.28 13.98 -3.37
C VAL A 38 2.70 13.39 -4.70
N VAL A 39 3.72 13.97 -5.35
CA VAL A 39 4.15 13.58 -6.70
C VAL A 39 5.61 13.13 -6.66
N GLY A 40 5.86 11.87 -7.02
CA GLY A 40 7.20 11.30 -7.11
C GLY A 40 8.05 11.96 -8.19
N GLY A 41 9.37 12.01 -7.97
CA GLY A 41 10.31 12.41 -9.00
C GLY A 41 10.52 11.30 -10.04
N SER A 42 10.76 11.68 -11.30
CA SER A 42 11.11 10.74 -12.37
C SER A 42 12.60 10.84 -12.69
N ALA A 43 13.19 9.74 -13.16
CA ALA A 43 14.61 9.67 -13.52
C ALA A 43 14.82 8.99 -14.86
N THR A 44 15.93 9.32 -15.52
CA THR A 44 16.39 8.70 -16.77
C THR A 44 17.91 8.53 -16.74
N GLY A 45 18.44 7.60 -17.54
CA GLY A 45 19.88 7.41 -17.67
C GLY A 45 20.45 6.43 -16.65
N ALA A 46 21.55 6.79 -15.97
CA ALA A 46 22.23 5.91 -15.00
C ALA A 46 22.16 6.42 -13.55
N ALA A 47 21.59 7.60 -13.32
CA ALA A 47 21.45 8.15 -11.98
C ALA A 47 20.32 7.43 -11.24
N GLY A 48 20.58 7.01 -10.00
CA GLY A 48 19.54 6.54 -9.10
C GLY A 48 18.66 7.68 -8.61
N LEU A 49 17.46 7.34 -8.14
CA LEU A 49 16.56 8.27 -7.48
C LEU A 49 15.76 7.55 -6.41
N SER A 50 15.79 8.08 -5.20
CA SER A 50 15.08 7.51 -4.06
C SER A 50 14.34 8.58 -3.27
N LEU A 51 13.16 8.20 -2.75
CA LEU A 51 12.38 9.02 -1.82
C LEU A 51 12.05 10.43 -2.33
N SER A 52 12.09 10.66 -3.64
CA SER A 52 11.70 11.91 -4.26
C SER A 52 10.18 12.02 -4.27
N GLY A 53 9.64 13.09 -3.69
CA GLY A 53 8.19 13.26 -3.59
C GLY A 53 7.54 12.26 -2.64
N SER A 54 8.10 12.06 -1.44
CA SER A 54 7.67 11.02 -0.50
C SER A 54 7.22 11.59 0.85
N ILE A 55 6.49 10.77 1.61
CA ILE A 55 6.24 10.98 3.03
C ILE A 55 6.78 9.75 3.76
N ARG A 56 7.82 9.91 4.59
CA ARG A 56 8.41 8.82 5.39
C ARG A 56 8.48 9.20 6.86
N VAL A 57 7.84 8.42 7.72
CA VAL A 57 7.82 8.68 9.16
C VAL A 57 8.00 7.41 9.97
N GLY A 58 8.26 7.52 11.28
CA GLY A 58 8.22 6.33 12.17
C GLY A 58 6.80 5.75 12.24
N ARG A 59 5.92 6.42 12.98
CA ARG A 59 4.46 6.20 12.99
C ARG A 59 3.75 7.44 12.48
N LEU A 60 2.62 7.31 11.78
CA LEU A 60 1.78 8.45 11.39
C LEU A 60 0.40 8.37 12.04
N SER A 61 0.00 9.38 12.81
CA SER A 61 -1.35 9.38 13.41
C SER A 61 -2.44 9.58 12.36
N SER A 62 -2.27 10.56 11.47
CA SER A 62 -3.15 10.73 10.32
C SER A 62 -2.52 11.50 9.17
N LEU A 63 -2.94 11.18 7.94
CA LEU A 63 -2.57 11.85 6.71
C LEU A 63 -3.82 12.28 5.95
N THR A 64 -3.82 13.51 5.44
CA THR A 64 -4.77 13.95 4.42
C THR A 64 -4.03 14.55 3.24
N LEU A 65 -4.24 13.98 2.06
CA LEU A 65 -3.90 14.58 0.78
C LEU A 65 -5.15 15.23 0.19
N GLY A 66 -5.08 16.52 -0.11
CA GLY A 66 -6.12 17.26 -0.80
C GLY A 66 -6.24 16.86 -2.28
N GLY A 67 -5.16 16.34 -2.85
CA GLY A 67 -5.10 15.75 -4.19
C GLY A 67 -4.76 14.26 -4.15
N SER A 68 -3.86 13.85 -5.04
CA SER A 68 -3.51 12.45 -5.33
C SER A 68 -2.14 12.07 -4.78
N LEU A 69 -1.91 10.76 -4.62
CA LEU A 69 -0.57 10.18 -4.57
C LEU A 69 -0.22 9.75 -6.00
N ILE A 70 0.88 10.27 -6.55
CA ILE A 70 1.31 10.03 -7.92
C ILE A 70 2.76 9.58 -7.89
N SER A 71 3.05 8.39 -8.43
CA SER A 71 4.40 7.86 -8.49
C SER A 71 5.24 8.54 -9.59
N GLY A 72 6.56 8.52 -9.42
CA GLY A 72 7.49 8.90 -10.48
C GLY A 72 7.58 7.85 -11.59
N ILE A 73 8.28 8.17 -12.69
CA ILE A 73 8.57 7.23 -13.77
C ILE A 73 10.04 6.83 -13.70
N ASP A 74 10.29 5.53 -13.72
CA ASP A 74 11.63 4.96 -13.81
C ASP A 74 11.99 4.64 -15.27
N ASN A 75 12.91 5.41 -15.83
CA ASN A 75 13.60 5.06 -17.08
C ASN A 75 15.12 5.06 -16.86
N THR A 76 15.58 4.74 -15.65
CA THR A 76 16.99 4.64 -15.30
C THR A 76 17.47 3.20 -15.35
N THR A 77 18.79 3.02 -15.43
CA THR A 77 19.47 1.74 -15.16
C THR A 77 20.06 1.70 -13.75
N GLY A 78 19.96 2.80 -13.01
CA GLY A 78 20.34 2.89 -11.59
C GLY A 78 19.22 2.42 -10.66
N THR A 79 19.43 2.54 -9.35
CA THR A 79 18.41 2.21 -8.35
C THR A 79 17.29 3.24 -8.35
N PHE A 80 16.04 2.79 -8.42
CA PHE A 80 14.86 3.64 -8.35
C PHE A 80 13.84 3.05 -7.39
N PHE A 81 13.52 3.74 -6.30
CA PHE A 81 12.56 3.23 -5.32
C PHE A 81 11.91 4.36 -4.51
N GLU A 82 10.68 4.11 -4.04
CA GLU A 82 9.96 4.96 -3.09
C GLU A 82 9.70 6.41 -3.59
N ASN A 83 9.66 6.61 -4.92
CA ASN A 83 9.38 7.90 -5.54
C ASN A 83 7.86 8.07 -5.72
N GLY A 84 7.25 8.94 -4.92
CA GLY A 84 5.79 9.04 -4.82
C GLY A 84 5.19 7.99 -3.89
N ALA A 85 5.76 7.85 -2.70
CA ALA A 85 5.37 6.85 -1.70
C ALA A 85 5.00 7.47 -0.34
N ILE A 86 4.19 6.74 0.43
CA ILE A 86 3.87 7.02 1.84
C ILE A 86 4.33 5.82 2.66
N LEU A 87 5.29 6.02 3.55
CA LEU A 87 5.96 4.97 4.29
C LEU A 87 5.94 5.27 5.79
N ALA A 88 5.59 4.26 6.58
CA ALA A 88 5.78 4.25 8.02
C ALA A 88 6.70 3.11 8.43
N ASP A 89 7.70 3.38 9.26
CA ASP A 89 8.54 2.32 9.85
C ASP A 89 7.73 1.42 10.82
N ASP A 90 6.65 1.97 11.40
CA ASP A 90 5.68 1.28 12.27
C ASP A 90 4.28 1.27 11.62
N ASP A 91 3.35 2.11 12.11
CA ASP A 91 1.95 2.12 11.69
C ASP A 91 1.51 3.45 11.07
N LEU A 92 0.58 3.34 10.12
CA LEU A 92 -0.22 4.43 9.58
C LEU A 92 -1.61 4.36 10.21
N GLY A 93 -2.03 5.42 10.90
CA GLY A 93 -3.36 5.53 11.47
C GLY A 93 -4.45 5.68 10.39
N SER A 94 -4.95 6.89 10.19
CA SER A 94 -5.91 7.16 9.09
C SER A 94 -5.25 7.89 7.94
N VAL A 95 -5.37 7.35 6.72
CA VAL A 95 -4.91 7.96 5.47
C VAL A 95 -6.12 8.29 4.61
N LEU A 96 -6.29 9.57 4.30
CA LEU A 96 -7.28 10.08 3.36
C LEU A 96 -6.59 10.69 2.15
N ILE A 97 -6.86 10.17 0.97
CA ILE A 97 -6.45 10.72 -0.32
C ILE A 97 -7.73 11.18 -1.02
N LYS A 98 -7.91 12.50 -1.15
CA LYS A 98 -9.12 13.06 -1.79
C LYS A 98 -9.11 12.88 -3.31
N GLY A 99 -7.93 12.70 -3.90
CA GLY A 99 -7.74 12.33 -5.29
C GLY A 99 -7.56 10.82 -5.46
N SER A 100 -6.61 10.44 -6.32
CA SER A 100 -6.33 9.05 -6.69
C SER A 100 -4.99 8.56 -6.11
N ALA A 101 -4.75 7.26 -6.14
CA ALA A 101 -3.41 6.68 -5.96
C ALA A 101 -2.98 6.10 -7.31
N ILE A 102 -2.02 6.76 -7.98
CA ILE A 102 -1.65 6.49 -9.37
C ILE A 102 -0.17 6.14 -9.43
N GLY A 103 0.13 4.87 -9.69
CA GLY A 103 1.45 4.42 -10.09
C GLY A 103 1.55 4.22 -11.60
N ASN A 104 2.58 3.47 -11.99
CA ASN A 104 2.77 2.98 -13.35
C ASN A 104 3.59 1.68 -13.33
N PHE A 105 3.70 1.02 -14.48
CA PHE A 105 4.40 -0.26 -14.62
C PHE A 105 5.88 -0.25 -14.20
N THR A 106 6.54 0.91 -14.24
CA THR A 106 7.96 1.04 -13.82
C THR A 106 8.11 1.36 -12.34
N ASN A 107 7.07 1.90 -11.72
CA ASN A 107 7.12 2.34 -10.34
C ASN A 107 5.69 2.45 -9.77
N PRO A 108 5.27 1.54 -8.90
CA PRO A 108 3.95 1.60 -8.28
C PRO A 108 3.84 2.79 -7.32
N ALA A 109 2.62 3.28 -7.10
CA ALA A 109 2.35 4.18 -5.98
C ALA A 109 2.25 3.35 -4.70
N VAL A 110 3.17 3.55 -3.77
CA VAL A 110 3.29 2.69 -2.58
C VAL A 110 2.76 3.38 -1.33
N ILE A 111 1.92 2.67 -0.57
CA ILE A 111 1.60 2.99 0.82
C ILE A 111 2.00 1.78 1.67
N SER A 112 2.96 1.95 2.56
CA SER A 112 3.51 0.82 3.32
C SER A 112 3.66 1.13 4.81
N ALA A 113 3.43 0.11 5.63
CA ALA A 113 3.62 0.15 7.07
C ALA A 113 3.93 -1.26 7.58
N ARG A 114 4.81 -1.35 8.58
CA ARG A 114 5.21 -2.61 9.18
C ARG A 114 4.15 -3.21 10.09
N GLY A 115 3.52 -2.39 10.91
CA GLY A 115 2.77 -2.83 12.09
C GLY A 115 3.05 -1.93 13.29
N ARG A 116 2.20 -2.01 14.31
CA ARG A 116 2.33 -1.19 15.52
C ARG A 116 3.63 -1.51 16.24
N ALA A 117 4.32 -0.48 16.72
CA ALA A 117 5.45 -0.65 17.63
C ALA A 117 5.08 -1.48 18.88
N ALA A 118 3.83 -1.38 19.33
CA ALA A 118 3.25 -2.14 20.44
C ALA A 118 1.91 -2.78 20.00
N PRO A 119 1.95 -3.98 19.39
CA PRO A 119 0.75 -4.71 18.99
C PRO A 119 -0.04 -5.21 20.21
N THR A 120 -1.32 -5.50 20.03
CA THR A 120 -2.12 -6.18 21.06
C THR A 120 -2.08 -7.69 20.84
N ALA A 121 -2.64 -8.47 21.78
CA ALA A 121 -2.66 -9.92 21.70
C ALA A 121 -3.39 -10.50 20.47
N THR A 122 -4.17 -9.68 19.76
CA THR A 122 -4.99 -10.12 18.62
C THR A 122 -4.90 -9.17 17.42
N ALA A 123 -4.12 -8.10 17.51
CA ALA A 123 -4.08 -7.08 16.47
C ALA A 123 -2.72 -6.42 16.34
N ASP A 124 -2.18 -6.47 15.14
CA ASP A 124 -1.02 -5.71 14.72
C ASP A 124 -1.35 -4.87 13.48
N VAL A 125 -2.04 -3.77 13.71
CA VAL A 125 -2.56 -2.91 12.64
C VAL A 125 -1.44 -2.06 12.04
N ALA A 126 -1.02 -2.41 10.83
CA ALA A 126 -0.06 -1.66 10.03
C ALA A 126 -0.69 -0.43 9.38
N ILE A 127 -1.88 -0.60 8.78
CA ILE A 127 -2.62 0.50 8.13
C ILE A 127 -4.03 0.53 8.74
N GLY A 128 -4.36 1.58 9.51
CA GLY A 128 -5.59 1.66 10.29
C GLY A 128 -6.84 1.88 9.44
N LYS A 129 -6.92 2.97 8.70
CA LYS A 129 -7.99 3.22 7.72
C LYS A 129 -7.40 3.88 6.50
N LEU A 130 -7.69 3.34 5.32
CA LEU A 130 -7.29 3.93 4.05
C LEU A 130 -8.54 4.33 3.26
N THR A 131 -8.58 5.58 2.79
CA THR A 131 -9.64 6.07 1.93
C THR A 131 -9.03 6.81 0.75
N VAL A 132 -9.31 6.35 -0.46
CA VAL A 132 -8.98 7.00 -1.72
C VAL A 132 -10.30 7.37 -2.39
N LEU A 133 -10.62 8.66 -2.53
CA LEU A 133 -11.91 9.05 -3.10
C LEU A 133 -11.96 8.92 -4.63
N GLY A 134 -10.79 8.95 -5.28
CA GLY A 134 -10.62 8.70 -6.71
C GLY A 134 -10.36 7.24 -7.05
N ARG A 135 -9.60 7.01 -8.13
CA ARG A 135 -9.21 5.67 -8.58
C ARG A 135 -7.92 5.20 -7.91
N VAL A 136 -7.68 3.90 -7.98
CA VAL A 136 -6.41 3.26 -7.60
C VAL A 136 -5.89 2.54 -8.84
N GLU A 137 -4.69 2.87 -9.27
CA GLU A 137 -4.09 2.37 -10.51
C GLU A 137 -2.59 2.11 -10.30
N PHE A 138 -2.08 0.92 -10.63
CA PHE A 138 -0.67 0.54 -10.40
C PHE A 138 -0.18 0.88 -8.99
N ALA A 139 -0.98 0.61 -7.96
CA ALA A 139 -0.67 0.91 -6.57
C ALA A 139 -0.42 -0.35 -5.76
N GLN A 140 0.39 -0.21 -4.71
CA GLN A 140 0.63 -1.25 -3.73
C GLN A 140 0.37 -0.71 -2.33
N PHE A 141 -0.58 -1.31 -1.63
CA PHE A 141 -0.88 -1.02 -0.24
C PHE A 141 -0.42 -2.20 0.61
N LEU A 142 0.66 -2.00 1.37
CA LEU A 142 1.47 -3.07 1.92
C LEU A 142 1.53 -2.98 3.46
N GLY A 143 0.81 -3.87 4.13
CA GLY A 143 0.90 -4.11 5.57
C GLY A 143 1.89 -5.24 5.85
N GLY A 144 2.85 -5.01 6.72
CA GLY A 144 3.87 -6.00 7.10
C GLY A 144 5.25 -5.73 6.50
N TYR A 145 5.38 -4.64 5.76
CA TYR A 145 6.60 -4.23 5.07
C TYR A 145 7.23 -3.03 5.77
N ASP A 146 8.55 -3.00 5.90
CA ASP A 146 9.27 -1.82 6.39
C ASP A 146 9.37 -0.74 5.30
N ALA A 147 9.85 0.46 5.67
CA ALA A 147 10.08 1.57 4.74
C ALA A 147 11.32 1.38 3.84
N SER A 148 11.75 0.13 3.62
CA SER A 148 12.71 -0.27 2.59
C SER A 148 12.14 -1.40 1.72
N GLY A 149 10.87 -1.75 1.90
CA GLY A 149 10.18 -2.78 1.15
C GLY A 149 10.48 -4.20 1.62
N ASN A 150 11.12 -4.40 2.78
CA ASN A 150 11.37 -5.74 3.29
C ASN A 150 10.13 -6.26 4.02
N ALA A 151 9.75 -7.51 3.74
CA ALA A 151 8.74 -8.24 4.48
C ALA A 151 9.26 -8.57 5.89
N VAL A 152 8.61 -8.07 6.93
CA VAL A 152 9.11 -8.16 8.32
C VAL A 152 8.02 -8.47 9.35
N ASN A 153 6.75 -8.54 8.97
CA ASN A 153 5.66 -8.80 9.90
C ASN A 153 4.49 -9.57 9.26
N ALA A 154 4.46 -10.87 9.52
CA ALA A 154 3.42 -11.79 9.07
C ALA A 154 2.08 -11.58 9.80
N ASP A 155 2.08 -10.90 10.94
CA ASP A 155 0.87 -10.63 11.73
C ASP A 155 0.13 -9.35 11.27
N ALA A 156 0.65 -8.68 10.24
CA ALA A 156 0.21 -7.34 9.88
C ALA A 156 -1.26 -7.31 9.46
N GLN A 157 -1.98 -6.31 9.95
CA GLN A 157 -3.39 -6.10 9.63
C GLN A 157 -3.59 -4.74 8.95
N ILE A 158 -4.48 -4.73 7.98
CA ILE A 158 -5.00 -3.53 7.35
C ILE A 158 -6.48 -3.42 7.75
N GLY A 159 -6.87 -2.26 8.27
CA GLY A 159 -8.27 -1.98 8.59
C GLY A 159 -9.10 -1.69 7.34
N PRO A 160 -10.20 -0.93 7.46
CA PRO A 160 -11.08 -0.67 6.33
C PRO A 160 -10.39 0.13 5.22
N VAL A 161 -10.51 -0.38 3.99
CA VAL A 161 -10.07 0.29 2.76
C VAL A 161 -11.29 0.69 1.94
N THR A 162 -11.36 1.97 1.54
CA THR A 162 -12.42 2.48 0.66
C THR A 162 -11.80 3.16 -0.54
N VAL A 163 -12.21 2.76 -1.73
CA VAL A 163 -11.86 3.37 -3.01
C VAL A 163 -13.15 3.87 -3.66
N GLY A 164 -13.26 5.16 -3.91
CA GLY A 164 -14.46 5.76 -4.51
C GLY A 164 -14.60 5.44 -6.00
N GLY A 165 -13.48 5.30 -6.71
CA GLY A 165 -13.43 5.00 -8.13
C GLY A 165 -13.14 3.53 -8.45
N THR A 166 -12.57 3.32 -9.64
CA THR A 166 -12.12 2.02 -10.14
C THR A 166 -10.79 1.62 -9.51
N TRP A 167 -10.62 0.33 -9.26
CA TRP A 167 -9.37 -0.32 -8.90
C TRP A 167 -8.78 -0.99 -10.16
N ILE A 168 -7.53 -0.68 -10.49
CA ILE A 168 -6.88 -1.10 -11.75
C ILE A 168 -5.47 -1.59 -11.43
N ALA A 169 -5.11 -2.82 -11.79
CA ALA A 169 -3.74 -3.32 -11.75
C ALA A 169 -3.01 -2.98 -10.43
N SER A 170 -3.66 -3.23 -9.28
CA SER A 170 -3.16 -2.80 -7.97
C SER A 170 -3.35 -3.89 -6.93
N SER A 171 -2.51 -3.90 -5.90
CA SER A 171 -2.53 -4.93 -4.86
C SER A 171 -2.69 -4.34 -3.45
N LEU A 172 -3.42 -5.07 -2.60
CA LEU A 172 -3.63 -4.77 -1.19
C LEU A 172 -3.21 -5.99 -0.38
N VAL A 173 -2.13 -5.88 0.36
CA VAL A 173 -1.45 -7.04 0.93
C VAL A 173 -1.23 -6.83 2.43
N ALA A 174 -1.57 -7.82 3.24
CA ALA A 174 -1.29 -7.82 4.67
C ALA A 174 -0.57 -9.12 5.04
N GLY A 175 0.65 -9.03 5.55
CA GLY A 175 1.41 -10.16 6.11
C GLY A 175 1.74 -11.30 5.13
N ALA A 176 1.68 -11.04 3.82
CA ALA A 176 1.99 -11.99 2.76
C ALA A 176 3.07 -11.47 1.81
N VAL A 177 3.75 -12.39 1.12
CA VAL A 177 4.74 -12.12 0.05
C VAL A 177 4.27 -12.75 -1.27
N PRO A 178 4.68 -12.19 -2.42
CA PRO A 178 4.22 -12.59 -3.75
C PRO A 178 4.96 -13.83 -4.30
N GLY A 179 5.29 -14.78 -3.42
CA GLY A 179 5.95 -16.02 -3.80
C GLY A 179 7.23 -15.89 -4.65
N GLY A 180 7.37 -16.81 -5.59
CA GLY A 180 8.58 -17.00 -6.39
C GLY A 180 8.63 -16.18 -7.67
N ASP A 181 7.46 -15.75 -8.18
CA ASP A 181 7.36 -14.95 -9.40
C ASP A 181 7.39 -13.43 -9.15
N GLY A 182 7.19 -13.01 -7.89
CA GLY A 182 7.21 -11.61 -7.50
C GLY A 182 5.91 -10.86 -7.77
N VAL A 183 4.82 -11.57 -8.08
CA VAL A 183 3.50 -11.05 -8.40
C VAL A 183 2.48 -11.44 -7.33
N TYR A 184 1.61 -10.51 -6.93
CA TYR A 184 0.54 -10.81 -5.96
C TYR A 184 -0.74 -11.28 -6.64
N GLY A 185 -1.54 -12.04 -5.93
CA GLY A 185 -2.85 -12.49 -6.38
C GLY A 185 -2.75 -13.71 -7.27
N ASP A 186 -1.92 -14.67 -6.91
CA ASP A 186 -1.69 -15.91 -7.64
C ASP A 186 -1.63 -17.13 -6.70
N GLY A 187 -1.25 -18.30 -7.22
CA GLY A 187 -1.21 -19.52 -6.41
C GLY A 187 0.06 -19.71 -5.57
N ASP A 188 1.08 -18.85 -5.73
CA ASP A 188 2.36 -18.96 -5.06
C ASP A 188 2.60 -17.87 -3.99
N ASP A 189 1.68 -16.90 -3.88
CA ASP A 189 1.50 -16.06 -2.70
C ASP A 189 1.57 -16.89 -1.41
N VAL A 190 2.35 -16.43 -0.42
CA VAL A 190 2.48 -17.12 0.87
C VAL A 190 2.51 -16.14 2.03
N LYS A 191 2.11 -16.63 3.21
CA LYS A 191 2.34 -15.92 4.47
C LYS A 191 3.83 -15.58 4.62
N MET A 192 4.14 -14.36 5.04
CA MET A 192 5.50 -13.95 5.37
C MET A 192 6.10 -14.90 6.41
N SER A 193 7.36 -15.29 6.23
CA SER A 193 8.06 -16.14 7.18
C SER A 193 9.57 -15.95 7.07
N GLY A 194 10.32 -16.52 8.00
CA GLY A 194 11.79 -16.52 7.98
C GLY A 194 12.43 -15.61 9.04
N ALA A 195 13.75 -15.50 8.97
CA ALA A 195 14.53 -14.77 9.97
C ALA A 195 14.20 -13.27 9.92
N GLY A 196 13.89 -12.68 11.07
CA GLY A 196 13.56 -11.26 11.19
C GLY A 196 12.10 -10.92 10.89
N VAL A 197 11.30 -11.90 10.47
CA VAL A 197 9.84 -11.74 10.32
C VAL A 197 9.16 -12.03 11.64
N LYS A 198 8.37 -11.06 12.11
CA LYS A 198 7.48 -11.25 13.25
C LYS A 198 6.30 -12.14 12.86
N ASP A 199 6.02 -13.18 13.64
CA ASP A 199 4.88 -14.10 13.48
C ASP A 199 4.45 -14.65 14.86
N ASP A 200 3.30 -14.21 15.38
CA ASP A 200 2.66 -14.71 16.59
C ASP A 200 1.49 -15.60 16.18
N SER A 201 1.52 -16.88 16.57
CA SER A 201 0.51 -17.88 16.19
C SER A 201 -0.95 -17.53 16.58
N ARG A 202 -1.16 -16.51 17.40
CA ARG A 202 -2.49 -16.03 17.85
C ARG A 202 -3.00 -14.84 17.05
N VAL A 203 -2.14 -14.22 16.25
CA VAL A 203 -2.48 -13.09 15.39
C VAL A 203 -2.44 -13.59 13.95
N PHE A 204 -3.42 -13.18 13.17
CA PHE A 204 -3.47 -13.47 11.75
C PHE A 204 -3.34 -12.15 11.00
N SER A 205 -2.60 -12.19 9.90
CA SER A 205 -2.69 -11.12 8.92
C SER A 205 -4.11 -11.00 8.40
N LYS A 206 -4.54 -9.76 8.19
CA LYS A 206 -5.94 -9.50 7.86
C LYS A 206 -6.13 -8.23 7.07
N VAL A 207 -6.99 -8.29 6.06
CA VAL A 207 -7.64 -7.11 5.48
C VAL A 207 -9.06 -7.03 6.05
N ALA A 208 -9.38 -6.00 6.82
CA ALA A 208 -10.64 -5.95 7.57
C ALA A 208 -11.88 -5.86 6.68
N SER A 209 -11.81 -5.01 5.64
CA SER A 209 -12.84 -4.88 4.62
C SER A 209 -12.33 -4.02 3.47
N VAL A 210 -12.83 -4.26 2.26
CA VAL A 210 -12.54 -3.46 1.07
C VAL A 210 -13.85 -3.04 0.41
N THR A 211 -13.99 -1.75 0.10
CA THR A 211 -15.09 -1.24 -0.71
C THR A 211 -14.52 -0.50 -1.91
N ILE A 212 -14.85 -0.97 -3.11
CA ILE A 212 -14.50 -0.35 -4.39
C ILE A 212 -15.81 0.15 -5.00
N GLY A 213 -15.93 1.46 -5.16
CA GLY A 213 -17.12 2.10 -5.72
C GLY A 213 -17.31 1.85 -7.21
N GLY A 214 -16.20 1.70 -7.94
CA GLY A 214 -16.18 1.32 -9.35
C GLY A 214 -15.98 -0.18 -9.59
N GLN A 215 -15.30 -0.50 -10.69
CA GLN A 215 -14.90 -1.87 -11.01
C GLN A 215 -13.58 -2.24 -10.32
N ALA A 216 -13.32 -3.55 -10.20
CA ALA A 216 -12.00 -4.08 -9.90
C ALA A 216 -11.48 -4.78 -11.15
N LEU A 217 -10.32 -4.33 -11.64
CA LEU A 217 -9.70 -4.75 -12.88
C LEU A 217 -8.20 -4.98 -12.60
N GLY A 218 -7.59 -5.96 -13.24
CA GLY A 218 -6.14 -6.05 -13.37
C GLY A 218 -5.64 -5.24 -14.57
N ALA A 219 -4.65 -5.76 -15.29
CA ALA A 219 -3.99 -5.10 -16.41
C ALA A 219 -4.35 -5.76 -17.76
N ILE A 220 -5.01 -5.02 -18.64
CA ILE A 220 -5.39 -5.53 -19.96
C ILE A 220 -4.14 -5.83 -20.80
N GLY A 221 -3.97 -7.08 -21.19
CA GLY A 221 -2.91 -7.51 -22.12
C GLY A 221 -1.55 -7.80 -21.46
N PHE A 222 -1.50 -7.84 -20.14
CA PHE A 222 -0.34 -8.28 -19.37
C PHE A 222 -0.62 -9.65 -18.74
N LEU A 223 0.44 -10.36 -18.36
CA LEU A 223 0.36 -11.62 -17.61
C LEU A 223 0.46 -11.40 -16.10
N GLU A 224 0.70 -10.15 -15.67
CA GLU A 224 0.80 -9.79 -14.26
C GLU A 224 -0.56 -9.94 -13.58
N LEU A 225 -0.53 -10.58 -12.41
CA LEU A 225 -1.67 -10.74 -11.53
C LEU A 225 -1.64 -9.67 -10.44
N PHE A 226 -2.81 -9.42 -9.87
CA PHE A 226 -3.01 -8.45 -8.81
C PHE A 226 -3.98 -9.01 -7.79
N GLY A 227 -3.89 -8.59 -6.53
CA GLY A 227 -4.83 -9.14 -5.56
C GLY A 227 -4.97 -8.42 -4.23
N ILE A 228 -6.04 -8.82 -3.53
CA ILE A 228 -6.20 -8.61 -2.10
C ILE A 228 -5.70 -9.88 -1.41
N VAL A 229 -4.56 -9.78 -0.72
CA VAL A 229 -3.82 -10.94 -0.18
C VAL A 229 -3.60 -10.80 1.32
N ALA A 230 -4.05 -11.78 2.10
CA ALA A 230 -3.83 -11.89 3.55
C ALA A 230 -4.22 -13.29 4.05
N GLU A 231 -3.90 -13.68 5.28
CA GLU A 231 -4.47 -14.92 5.84
C GLU A 231 -6.01 -14.83 5.98
N VAL A 232 -6.54 -13.62 6.23
CA VAL A 232 -7.98 -13.36 6.35
C VAL A 232 -8.39 -12.13 5.55
N VAL A 233 -9.33 -12.28 4.63
CA VAL A 233 -9.97 -11.18 3.91
C VAL A 233 -11.40 -11.04 4.42
N GLY A 234 -11.66 -9.94 5.12
CA GLY A 234 -13.01 -9.56 5.53
C GLY A 234 -13.85 -9.06 4.35
N ALA A 235 -15.01 -8.46 4.63
CA ALA A 235 -15.98 -8.11 3.60
C ALA A 235 -15.38 -7.31 2.43
N VAL A 236 -15.55 -7.82 1.20
CA VAL A 236 -15.19 -7.12 -0.04
C VAL A 236 -16.47 -6.75 -0.79
N THR A 237 -16.57 -5.51 -1.24
CA THR A 237 -17.68 -5.00 -2.07
C THR A 237 -17.12 -4.28 -3.28
N VAL A 238 -17.58 -4.64 -4.48
CA VAL A 238 -17.17 -4.03 -5.75
C VAL A 238 -18.39 -3.54 -6.50
N GLY A 239 -18.43 -2.26 -6.88
CA GLY A 239 -19.56 -1.66 -7.59
C GLY A 239 -20.88 -1.78 -6.82
N GLY A 240 -20.83 -1.81 -5.48
CA GLY A 240 -21.99 -2.06 -4.62
C GLY A 240 -22.41 -3.53 -4.48
N THR A 241 -21.72 -4.46 -5.12
CA THR A 241 -21.98 -5.91 -5.01
C THR A 241 -21.03 -6.54 -3.99
N PRO A 242 -21.53 -7.11 -2.89
CA PRO A 242 -20.71 -7.89 -1.96
C PRO A 242 -20.20 -9.17 -2.64
N LEU A 243 -18.93 -9.49 -2.43
CA LEU A 243 -18.35 -10.76 -2.89
C LEU A 243 -18.67 -11.89 -1.89
N PRO A 244 -18.87 -13.14 -2.36
CA PRO A 244 -19.23 -14.27 -1.51
C PRO A 244 -18.00 -14.89 -0.85
N LEU A 245 -17.48 -14.25 0.19
CA LEU A 245 -16.33 -14.74 0.97
C LEU A 245 -16.74 -15.77 2.02
N ASN A 246 -15.87 -16.75 2.27
CA ASN A 246 -16.07 -17.76 3.29
C ASN A 246 -15.50 -17.27 4.62
N PRO A 247 -16.27 -17.27 5.73
CA PRO A 247 -15.71 -16.92 7.03
C PRO A 247 -14.60 -17.88 7.42
N GLY A 248 -13.39 -17.36 7.66
CA GLY A 248 -12.26 -18.19 8.06
C GLY A 248 -10.94 -17.55 7.66
N LYS A 249 -9.91 -18.37 7.61
CA LYS A 249 -8.59 -18.02 7.11
C LYS A 249 -8.20 -19.02 6.02
N SER A 250 -7.40 -18.58 5.06
CA SER A 250 -6.80 -19.44 4.04
C SER A 250 -7.85 -20.28 3.27
N ASN A 251 -9.02 -19.72 2.96
CA ASN A 251 -10.14 -20.47 2.37
C ASN A 251 -10.80 -19.80 1.15
N ASP A 252 -10.38 -18.61 0.77
CA ASP A 252 -10.89 -17.88 -0.39
C ASP A 252 -9.76 -17.67 -1.43
N ASP A 253 -9.93 -18.24 -2.62
CA ASP A 253 -9.09 -17.94 -3.80
C ASP A 253 -9.97 -17.88 -5.04
N PHE A 254 -10.24 -16.67 -5.54
CA PHE A 254 -11.01 -16.51 -6.77
C PHE A 254 -10.77 -15.18 -7.47
N VAL A 255 -11.00 -15.21 -8.78
CA VAL A 255 -10.90 -14.05 -9.67
C VAL A 255 -12.07 -13.10 -9.47
N VAL A 256 -11.78 -11.80 -9.47
CA VAL A 256 -12.72 -10.70 -9.36
C VAL A 256 -12.58 -9.79 -10.58
N GLY A 257 -13.72 -9.38 -11.15
CA GLY A 257 -13.73 -8.48 -12.31
C GLY A 257 -13.66 -9.21 -13.65
N LEU A 258 -13.58 -8.42 -14.72
CA LEU A 258 -13.73 -8.91 -16.09
C LEU A 258 -12.40 -9.20 -16.81
N THR A 259 -11.28 -8.74 -16.27
CA THR A 259 -9.96 -8.85 -16.90
C THR A 259 -9.30 -10.22 -16.66
N GLY A 260 -9.71 -10.95 -15.62
CA GLY A 260 -9.27 -12.33 -15.36
C GLY A 260 -8.04 -12.46 -14.46
N ASP A 261 -7.48 -11.34 -14.02
CA ASP A 261 -6.13 -11.19 -13.46
C ASP A 261 -6.10 -10.39 -12.14
N PHE A 262 -7.27 -10.08 -11.57
CA PHE A 262 -7.39 -9.56 -10.21
C PHE A 262 -8.06 -10.61 -9.31
N ARG A 263 -7.49 -10.91 -8.14
CA ARG A 263 -7.94 -11.98 -7.24
C ARG A 263 -8.16 -11.51 -5.80
N VAL A 264 -9.07 -12.17 -5.10
CA VAL A 264 -9.03 -12.24 -3.64
C VAL A 264 -8.36 -13.57 -3.32
N ASN A 265 -7.26 -13.53 -2.58
CA ASN A 265 -6.47 -14.71 -2.27
C ASN A 265 -6.11 -14.74 -0.78
N GLU A 266 -6.54 -15.78 -0.08
CA GLU A 266 -6.15 -16.04 1.29
C GLU A 266 -5.02 -17.06 1.40
N VAL A 267 -3.94 -16.68 2.11
CA VAL A 267 -2.72 -17.49 2.28
C VAL A 267 -2.62 -18.21 3.63
#